data_AF-A0A168MXU1-F1
#
_entry.id   AF-A0A168MXU1-F1
#
_cell.length_a   1.000
_cell.length_b   1.000
_cell.length_c   1.000
_cell.angle_alpha   90.00
_cell.angle_beta   90.00
_cell.angle_gamma   90.00
#
_symmetry.space_group_name_H-M   'P 1'
#
loop_
_entity.id
_entity.type
_entity.pdbx_description
1 polymer ?
#
loop_
_entity_poly.entity_id
_entity_poly.type
_entity_poly.pdbx_seq_one_letter_code
_entity_poly.pdbx_strand_id
1 'polypeptide(L)'
;YDRTMWRWANVENMDDFFTRVYEYYQGKGLYCILLARLLNLLTLAFIIIFSTFLIGCINYSEITSHHTLAEVVEPQCLSRLSATKFLFLSIFIIWWCWQALRFITDLPMLREMHNFYTHLLLVPDQDMQTVSWQTVLDRIIDIRETNPNTNDIRLTEHDVASRIMRQENYLIALFNKDVLNITIPLPYLRDRYIFTKDLEWNLSFCLLGYVFDSRGQMKKRFLKEKNKHVLVAGLKRRFIFMGLLNLIFAPFIFGYLLLHFFFRYFEEYHKNPGEIGSRSYTPFAKWKFREFNELPHLFKNRISQSYEHANLYINQFPKEKTVLVARFVSFLAGSFAGVLALFTLFDSEALLNFEITSNGTVLFYLGITGTIFAVTRGMIPDENQIFQPERLLRQVVEHTHYLPAEWKHKLHTDQVRAEFCKLFDYKVGIFIQELTSVVFAPLVLCLSLPNSADQIVDFFREFTVHVNGLGYVCSFAQFDFERHGNVKYGVQGATVDDEYYLSKQGKMEKSFLNFKANNPKWMPNDMAGSMYLSRLADIN
;
A
#
# COMPACT_ATOMS: atom_id res chain seq x y z
N TYR A 1 10.31 33.52 -14.78
CA TYR A 1 11.56 32.97 -14.24
C TYR A 1 11.88 33.58 -12.87
N ASP A 2 12.15 34.89 -12.78
CA ASP A 2 12.61 35.56 -11.54
C ASP A 2 11.71 35.36 -10.31
N ARG A 3 10.39 35.45 -10.48
CA ARG A 3 9.43 35.19 -9.39
C ARG A 3 9.52 33.75 -8.87
N THR A 4 9.72 32.77 -9.76
CA THR A 4 9.85 31.36 -9.39
C THR A 4 11.18 31.13 -8.68
N MET A 5 12.26 31.74 -9.19
CA MET A 5 13.59 31.67 -8.60
C MET A 5 13.63 32.28 -7.19
N TRP A 6 13.02 33.45 -7.00
CA TRP A 6 12.90 34.09 -5.69
C TRP A 6 12.12 33.23 -4.69
N ARG A 7 11.06 32.55 -5.13
CA ARG A 7 10.28 31.64 -4.27
C ARG A 7 11.07 30.41 -3.87
N TRP A 8 11.83 29.83 -4.80
CA TRP A 8 12.74 28.72 -4.50
C TRP A 8 13.83 29.14 -3.48
N ALA A 9 14.41 30.34 -3.64
CA ALA A 9 15.52 30.79 -2.79
C ALA A 9 15.07 31.05 -1.35
N ASN A 10 13.80 31.40 -1.16
CA ASN A 10 13.20 31.69 0.14
C ASN A 10 12.32 30.55 0.67
N VAL A 11 12.57 29.30 0.25
CA VAL A 11 11.86 28.15 0.82
C VAL A 11 12.26 27.97 2.28
N GLU A 12 11.32 28.22 3.19
CA GLU A 12 11.52 28.04 4.64
C GLU A 12 11.52 26.55 5.04
N ASN A 13 10.69 25.73 4.39
CA ASN A 13 10.58 24.30 4.66
C ASN A 13 10.96 23.45 3.45
N MET A 14 12.22 23.03 3.42
CA MET A 14 12.77 22.18 2.35
C MET A 14 12.14 20.78 2.30
N ASP A 15 11.70 20.24 3.44
CA ASP A 15 11.16 18.86 3.48
C ASP A 15 9.80 18.79 2.78
N ASP A 16 8.91 19.72 3.12
CA ASP A 16 7.60 19.87 2.47
C ASP A 16 7.76 20.23 0.99
N PHE A 17 8.72 21.11 0.65
CA PHE A 17 9.04 21.44 -0.73
C PHE A 17 9.45 20.20 -1.55
N PHE A 18 10.43 19.40 -1.11
CA PHE A 18 10.85 18.21 -1.86
C PHE A 18 9.77 17.14 -1.92
N THR A 19 8.96 17.01 -0.87
CA THR A 19 7.80 16.11 -0.89
C THR A 19 6.82 16.52 -1.99
N ARG A 20 6.49 17.82 -2.11
CA ARG A 20 5.62 18.35 -3.18
C ARG A 20 6.22 18.20 -4.57
N VAL A 21 7.53 18.43 -4.71
CA VAL A 21 8.27 18.21 -5.97
C VAL A 21 8.13 16.75 -6.40
N TYR A 22 8.34 15.82 -5.47
CA TYR A 22 8.24 14.38 -5.73
C TYR A 22 6.78 13.94 -6.02
N GLU A 23 5.80 14.45 -5.28
CA GLU A 23 4.37 14.19 -5.52
C GLU A 23 3.92 14.70 -6.89
N TYR A 24 4.41 15.87 -7.31
CA TYR A 24 4.13 16.42 -8.64
C TYR A 24 4.72 15.54 -9.76
N TYR A 25 5.93 15.04 -9.55
CA TYR A 25 6.55 14.06 -10.44
C TYR A 25 5.73 12.77 -10.54
N GLN A 26 5.36 12.17 -9.41
CA GLN A 26 4.51 10.96 -9.37
C GLN A 26 3.14 11.18 -10.01
N GLY A 27 2.59 12.40 -9.88
CA GLY A 27 1.33 12.82 -10.48
C GLY A 27 1.39 13.03 -12.00
N LYS A 28 2.58 12.95 -12.61
CA LYS A 28 2.82 13.08 -14.05
C LYS A 28 2.38 14.43 -14.64
N GLY A 29 2.60 15.51 -13.89
CA GLY A 29 2.30 16.88 -14.35
C GLY A 29 0.95 17.42 -13.90
N LEU A 30 0.68 18.70 -14.22
CA LEU A 30 -0.44 19.46 -13.68
C LEU A 30 -1.78 18.90 -14.15
N TYR A 31 -1.94 18.71 -15.47
CA TYR A 31 -3.21 18.30 -16.05
C TYR A 31 -3.61 16.87 -15.62
N CYS A 32 -2.63 15.96 -15.54
CA CYS A 32 -2.84 14.60 -15.04
C CYS A 32 -3.33 14.60 -13.59
N ILE A 33 -2.71 15.40 -12.72
CA ILE A 33 -3.12 15.52 -11.30
C ILE A 33 -4.54 16.09 -11.20
N LEU A 34 -4.84 17.17 -11.93
CA LEU A 34 -6.15 17.81 -11.90
C LEU A 34 -7.24 16.86 -12.40
N LEU A 35 -7.00 16.18 -13.52
CA LEU A 35 -7.93 15.20 -14.07
C LEU A 35 -8.16 14.04 -13.11
N ALA A 36 -7.09 13.47 -12.54
CA ALA A 36 -7.22 12.37 -11.58
C ALA A 36 -8.01 12.77 -10.32
N ARG A 37 -7.75 13.96 -9.77
CA ARG A 37 -8.48 14.48 -8.60
C ARG A 37 -9.96 14.76 -8.93
N LEU A 38 -10.24 15.34 -10.09
CA LEU A 38 -11.61 15.60 -10.56
C LEU A 38 -12.39 14.31 -10.77
N LEU A 39 -11.83 13.35 -11.49
CA LEU A 39 -12.46 12.05 -11.73
C LEU A 39 -12.72 11.28 -10.42
N ASN A 40 -11.81 11.38 -9.45
CA ASN A 40 -12.02 10.80 -8.13
C ASN A 40 -13.22 11.46 -7.40
N LEU A 41 -13.34 12.80 -7.43
CA LEU A 41 -14.50 13.51 -6.85
C LEU A 41 -15.82 13.12 -7.52
N LEU A 42 -15.83 12.97 -8.85
CA LEU A 42 -16.99 12.52 -9.61
C LEU A 42 -17.36 11.07 -9.27
N THR A 43 -16.37 10.20 -9.13
CA THR A 43 -16.57 8.80 -8.73
C THR A 43 -17.19 8.71 -7.34
N LEU A 44 -16.70 9.50 -6.37
CA LEU A 44 -17.26 9.57 -5.03
C LEU A 44 -18.70 10.10 -5.02
N ALA A 45 -18.98 11.15 -5.81
CA ALA A 45 -20.34 11.66 -5.98
C ALA A 45 -21.29 10.59 -6.55
N PHE A 46 -20.85 9.89 -7.59
CA PHE A 46 -21.61 8.80 -8.21
C PHE A 46 -21.94 7.71 -7.20
N ILE A 47 -20.96 7.24 -6.42
CA ILE A 47 -21.18 6.21 -5.39
C ILE A 47 -22.22 6.68 -4.38
N ILE A 48 -22.14 7.92 -3.89
CA ILE A 48 -23.11 8.46 -2.92
C ILE A 48 -24.51 8.53 -3.53
N ILE A 49 -24.66 9.12 -4.71
CA ILE A 49 -25.96 9.30 -5.38
C ILE A 49 -26.59 7.95 -5.72
N PHE A 50 -25.82 7.05 -6.33
CA PHE A 50 -26.33 5.75 -6.78
C PHE A 50 -26.67 4.84 -5.60
N SER A 51 -25.86 4.82 -4.55
CA SER A 51 -26.18 4.05 -3.33
C SER A 51 -27.44 4.59 -2.64
N THR A 52 -27.60 5.92 -2.60
CA THR A 52 -28.80 6.55 -2.03
C THR A 52 -30.04 6.19 -2.84
N PHE A 53 -29.93 6.18 -4.17
CA PHE A 53 -31.02 5.75 -5.05
C PHE A 53 -31.41 4.28 -4.79
N LEU A 54 -30.43 3.36 -4.78
CA LEU A 54 -30.69 1.93 -4.58
C LEU A 54 -31.28 1.61 -3.19
N ILE A 55 -30.81 2.27 -2.12
CA ILE A 55 -31.20 1.95 -0.73
C ILE A 55 -32.44 2.75 -0.28
N GLY A 56 -32.65 3.90 -0.89
CA GLY A 56 -33.63 4.89 -0.45
C GLY A 56 -34.83 5.07 -1.38
N CYS A 57 -34.69 4.82 -2.68
CA CYS A 57 -35.69 5.23 -3.67
C CYS A 57 -36.34 4.05 -4.44
N ILE A 58 -35.90 2.82 -4.21
CA ILE A 58 -36.45 1.62 -4.87
C ILE A 58 -37.25 0.81 -3.86
N ASN A 59 -38.51 0.50 -4.19
CA ASN A 59 -39.33 -0.41 -3.41
C ASN A 59 -39.15 -1.87 -3.85
N TYR A 60 -38.22 -2.61 -3.23
CA TYR A 60 -37.90 -3.98 -3.66
C TYR A 60 -39.07 -4.98 -3.57
N SER A 61 -40.10 -4.73 -2.75
CA SER A 61 -41.27 -5.61 -2.69
C SER A 61 -42.15 -5.53 -3.93
N GLU A 62 -42.09 -4.41 -4.67
CA GLU A 62 -42.89 -4.16 -5.86
C GLU A 62 -42.19 -4.64 -7.15
N ILE A 63 -40.89 -4.99 -7.09
CA ILE A 63 -40.13 -5.50 -8.24
C ILE A 63 -40.71 -6.81 -8.77
N THR A 64 -41.27 -7.66 -7.91
CA THR A 64 -41.87 -8.93 -8.34
C THR A 64 -43.23 -8.78 -8.98
N SER A 65 -43.93 -7.66 -8.75
CA SER A 65 -45.29 -7.40 -9.24
C SER A 65 -45.35 -6.43 -10.42
N HIS A 66 -44.35 -5.56 -10.57
CA HIS A 66 -44.30 -4.53 -11.62
C HIS A 66 -43.19 -4.82 -12.62
N HIS A 67 -43.49 -4.64 -13.91
CA HIS A 67 -42.55 -4.93 -15.00
C HIS A 67 -41.72 -3.72 -15.46
N THR A 68 -41.99 -2.52 -14.93
CA THR A 68 -41.27 -1.29 -15.31
C THR A 68 -40.60 -0.62 -14.11
N LEU A 69 -39.42 -0.03 -14.34
CA LEU A 69 -38.65 0.64 -13.28
C LEU A 69 -39.38 1.86 -12.71
N ALA A 70 -40.12 2.60 -13.54
CA ALA A 70 -40.81 3.82 -13.12
C ALA A 70 -41.89 3.56 -12.07
N GLU A 71 -42.50 2.38 -12.09
CA GLU A 71 -43.53 1.97 -11.12
C GLU A 71 -42.93 1.63 -9.74
N VAL A 72 -41.66 1.21 -9.70
CA VAL A 72 -40.97 0.77 -8.47
C VAL A 72 -40.24 1.93 -7.76
N VAL A 73 -40.04 3.05 -8.47
CA VAL A 73 -39.35 4.22 -7.94
C VAL A 73 -40.31 5.07 -7.11
N GLU A 74 -39.99 5.25 -5.83
CA GLU A 74 -40.85 6.02 -4.92
C GLU A 74 -40.68 7.54 -5.14
N PRO A 75 -41.78 8.28 -5.42
CA PRO A 75 -41.71 9.72 -5.56
C PRO A 75 -41.35 10.38 -4.22
N GLN A 76 -40.48 11.39 -4.27
CA GLN A 76 -39.99 12.11 -3.08
C GLN A 76 -39.25 11.23 -2.06
N CYS A 77 -38.53 10.19 -2.51
CA CYS A 77 -37.79 9.27 -1.63
C CYS A 77 -36.90 9.96 -0.58
N LEU A 78 -36.27 11.09 -0.90
CA LEU A 78 -35.39 11.82 0.02
C LEU A 78 -36.10 12.32 1.29
N SER A 79 -37.38 12.69 1.21
CA SER A 79 -38.14 13.16 2.39
C SER A 79 -38.66 12.01 3.25
N ARG A 80 -38.78 10.80 2.67
CA ARG A 80 -39.24 9.58 3.35
C ARG A 80 -38.09 8.73 3.90
N LEU A 81 -36.84 9.16 3.74
CA LEU A 81 -35.70 8.47 4.32
C LEU A 81 -35.82 8.39 5.84
N SER A 82 -35.61 7.20 6.39
CA SER A 82 -35.44 7.01 7.84
C SER A 82 -34.31 7.90 8.37
N ALA A 83 -34.42 8.36 9.61
CA ALA A 83 -33.43 9.24 10.25
C ALA A 83 -32.00 8.71 10.18
N THR A 84 -31.81 7.38 10.26
CA THR A 84 -30.48 6.73 10.13
C THR A 84 -29.90 6.92 8.73
N LYS A 85 -30.63 6.55 7.67
CA LYS A 85 -30.21 6.75 6.27
C LYS A 85 -29.91 8.22 5.98
N PHE A 86 -30.73 9.14 6.48
CA PHE A 86 -30.51 10.58 6.32
C PHE A 86 -29.23 11.05 7.01
N LEU A 87 -28.95 10.58 8.24
CA LEU A 87 -27.70 10.86 8.94
C LEU A 87 -26.47 10.40 8.13
N PHE A 88 -26.47 9.16 7.64
CA PHE A 88 -25.38 8.65 6.80
C PHE A 88 -25.18 9.51 5.55
N LEU A 89 -26.27 9.83 4.84
CA LEU A 89 -26.22 10.66 3.64
C LEU A 89 -25.61 12.04 3.94
N SER A 90 -26.06 12.71 5.01
CA SER A 90 -25.53 14.03 5.39
C SER A 90 -24.03 14.02 5.69
N ILE A 91 -23.53 12.99 6.40
CA ILE A 91 -22.11 12.84 6.70
C ILE A 91 -21.30 12.65 5.41
N PHE A 92 -21.77 11.80 4.50
CA PHE A 92 -21.10 11.59 3.21
C PHE A 92 -21.09 12.85 2.33
N ILE A 93 -22.18 13.63 2.33
CA ILE A 93 -22.24 14.91 1.60
C ILE A 93 -21.28 15.93 2.20
N ILE A 94 -21.25 16.08 3.52
CA ILE A 94 -20.31 17.00 4.21
C ILE A 94 -18.86 16.61 3.87
N TRP A 95 -18.55 15.32 3.94
CA TRP A 95 -17.22 14.81 3.58
C TRP A 95 -16.87 15.08 2.12
N TRP A 96 -17.81 14.86 1.19
CA TRP A 96 -17.60 15.16 -0.23
C TRP A 96 -17.36 16.67 -0.47
N CYS A 97 -18.16 17.54 0.16
CA CYS A 97 -17.98 18.99 0.07
C CYS A 97 -16.62 19.44 0.60
N TRP A 98 -16.15 18.84 1.70
CA TRP A 98 -14.81 19.11 2.24
C TRP A 98 -13.71 18.70 1.26
N GLN A 99 -13.83 17.55 0.60
CA GLN A 99 -12.88 17.11 -0.42
C GLN A 99 -12.89 18.02 -1.67
N ALA A 100 -14.07 18.49 -2.08
CA ALA A 100 -14.20 19.43 -3.18
C ALA A 100 -13.55 20.79 -2.83
N LEU A 101 -13.76 21.28 -1.61
CA LEU A 101 -13.09 22.50 -1.13
C LEU A 101 -11.57 22.33 -1.12
N ARG A 102 -11.08 21.19 -0.61
CA ARG A 102 -9.65 20.87 -0.59
C ARG A 102 -9.04 20.86 -1.99
N PHE A 103 -9.74 20.28 -2.97
CA PHE A 103 -9.30 20.29 -4.36
C PHE A 103 -9.09 21.72 -4.89
N ILE A 104 -9.98 22.66 -4.56
CA ILE A 104 -9.87 24.06 -4.97
C ILE A 104 -8.72 24.77 -4.24
N THR A 105 -8.58 24.55 -2.93
CA THR A 105 -7.53 25.20 -2.13
C THR A 105 -6.12 24.72 -2.48
N ASP A 106 -5.98 23.52 -3.05
CA ASP A 106 -4.68 22.96 -3.45
C ASP A 106 -4.19 23.49 -4.82
N LEU A 107 -5.06 24.13 -5.63
CA LEU A 107 -4.71 24.61 -6.99
C LEU A 107 -3.53 25.60 -7.03
N PRO A 108 -3.43 26.61 -6.14
CA PRO A 108 -2.31 27.55 -6.17
C PRO A 108 -0.97 26.85 -5.96
N MET A 109 -0.92 25.88 -5.05
CA MET A 109 0.29 25.10 -4.76
C MET A 109 0.69 24.24 -5.98
N LEU A 110 -0.25 23.60 -6.65
CA LEU A 110 0.04 22.83 -7.87
C LEU A 110 0.56 23.73 -8.99
N ARG A 111 0.01 24.93 -9.14
CA ARG A 111 0.50 25.92 -10.11
C ARG A 111 1.93 26.37 -9.79
N GLU A 112 2.28 26.48 -8.51
CA GLU A 112 3.65 26.80 -8.09
C GLU A 112 4.63 25.70 -8.48
N MET A 113 4.27 24.43 -8.28
CA MET A 113 5.10 23.30 -8.71
C MET A 113 5.20 23.23 -10.23
N HIS A 114 4.11 23.46 -10.96
CA HIS A 114 4.15 23.56 -12.42
C HIS A 114 5.14 24.64 -12.89
N ASN A 115 5.11 25.83 -12.28
CA ASN A 115 6.06 26.90 -12.61
C ASN A 115 7.51 26.52 -12.25
N PHE A 116 7.71 25.80 -11.15
CA PHE A 116 9.03 25.28 -10.75
C PHE A 116 9.60 24.33 -11.81
N TYR A 117 8.81 23.33 -12.23
CA TYR A 117 9.23 22.37 -13.24
C TYR A 117 9.46 23.01 -14.62
N THR A 118 8.51 23.81 -15.09
CA THR A 118 8.58 24.41 -16.44
C THR A 118 9.66 25.48 -16.55
N HIS A 119 9.78 26.37 -15.55
CA HIS A 119 10.67 27.53 -15.67
C HIS A 119 12.04 27.35 -15.03
N LEU A 120 12.18 26.57 -13.96
CA LEU A 120 13.48 26.36 -13.31
C LEU A 120 14.11 25.05 -13.77
N LEU A 121 13.38 23.94 -13.67
CA LEU A 121 13.90 22.64 -14.12
C LEU A 121 13.88 22.47 -15.64
N LEU A 122 13.24 23.36 -16.41
CA LEU A 122 13.14 23.27 -17.86
C LEU A 122 12.57 21.92 -18.32
N VAL A 123 11.62 21.35 -17.56
CA VAL A 123 10.86 20.16 -17.92
C VAL A 123 9.45 20.62 -18.29
N PRO A 124 9.08 20.61 -19.58
CA PRO A 124 7.72 20.96 -19.98
C PRO A 124 6.74 19.88 -19.53
N ASP A 125 5.47 20.26 -19.34
CA ASP A 125 4.43 19.33 -18.83
C ASP A 125 4.21 18.12 -19.75
N GLN A 126 4.49 18.26 -21.05
CA GLN A 126 4.40 17.18 -22.04
C GLN A 126 5.39 16.04 -21.74
N ASP A 127 6.58 16.38 -21.25
CA ASP A 127 7.66 15.42 -20.96
C ASP A 127 7.56 14.84 -19.54
N MET A 128 6.67 15.39 -18.69
CA MET A 128 6.50 14.95 -17.30
C MET A 128 6.11 13.47 -17.16
N GLN A 129 5.52 12.87 -18.19
CA GLN A 129 5.09 11.47 -18.17
C GLN A 129 6.25 10.49 -18.41
N THR A 130 7.33 10.94 -19.06
CA THR A 130 8.44 10.10 -19.51
C THR A 130 9.77 10.45 -18.84
N VAL A 131 9.87 11.63 -18.22
CA VAL A 131 11.09 12.06 -17.52
C VAL A 131 11.45 11.10 -16.38
N SER A 132 12.73 10.78 -16.25
CA SER A 132 13.22 9.97 -15.14
C SER A 132 13.38 10.82 -13.88
N TRP A 133 13.16 10.24 -12.70
CA TRP A 133 13.40 10.93 -11.43
C TRP A 133 14.87 11.35 -11.29
N GLN A 134 15.81 10.55 -11.79
CA GLN A 134 17.23 10.86 -11.79
C GLN A 134 17.53 12.15 -12.56
N THR A 135 16.91 12.34 -13.72
CA THR A 135 17.03 13.60 -14.49
C THR A 135 16.48 14.79 -13.72
N VAL A 136 15.38 14.62 -12.98
CA VAL A 136 14.82 15.69 -12.13
C VAL A 136 15.78 16.03 -10.99
N LEU A 137 16.34 15.02 -10.32
CA LEU A 137 17.33 15.20 -9.25
C LEU A 137 18.58 15.92 -9.74
N ASP A 138 19.17 15.48 -10.85
CA ASP A 138 20.35 16.10 -11.45
C ASP A 138 20.11 17.60 -11.67
N ARG A 139 18.97 17.96 -12.29
CA ARG A 139 18.62 19.37 -12.55
C ARG A 139 18.39 20.17 -11.27
N ILE A 140 17.84 19.57 -10.21
CA ILE A 140 17.68 20.22 -8.90
C ILE A 140 19.05 20.52 -8.28
N ILE A 141 19.99 19.57 -8.37
CA ILE A 141 21.35 19.71 -7.83
C ILE A 141 22.10 20.79 -8.62
N ASP A 142 22.04 20.75 -9.96
CA ASP A 142 22.69 21.72 -10.85
C ASP A 142 22.22 23.17 -10.60
N ILE A 143 20.91 23.37 -10.43
CA ILE A 143 20.35 24.69 -10.11
C ILE A 143 20.86 25.20 -8.77
N ARG A 144 21.05 24.31 -7.79
CA ARG A 144 21.54 24.73 -6.48
C ARG A 144 23.02 25.06 -6.49
N GLU A 145 23.84 24.31 -7.24
CA GLU A 145 25.28 24.58 -7.37
C GLU A 145 25.54 25.88 -8.16
N THR A 146 24.66 26.24 -9.10
CA THR A 146 24.79 27.47 -9.91
C THR A 146 24.30 28.74 -9.19
N ASN A 147 23.60 28.62 -8.05
CA ASN A 147 23.01 29.75 -7.35
C ASN A 147 23.78 30.14 -6.07
N PRO A 148 24.45 31.31 -6.04
CA PRO A 148 25.34 31.71 -4.95
C PRO A 148 24.63 32.11 -3.64
N ASN A 149 23.29 32.24 -3.65
CA ASN A 149 22.50 32.65 -2.47
C ASN A 149 22.03 31.48 -1.60
N THR A 150 22.40 30.24 -1.93
CA THR A 150 22.06 29.06 -1.14
C THR A 150 23.23 28.63 -0.27
N ASN A 151 22.99 28.47 1.04
CA ASN A 151 23.97 28.06 2.05
C ASN A 151 24.97 26.99 1.57
N ASP A 152 26.23 27.09 2.02
CA ASP A 152 27.43 26.26 1.70
C ASP A 152 27.30 24.73 1.79
N ILE A 153 26.12 24.19 2.13
CA ILE A 153 25.88 22.75 2.22
C ILE A 153 25.45 22.24 0.84
N ARG A 154 26.37 21.52 0.18
CA ARG A 154 26.12 20.77 -1.05
C ARG A 154 24.96 19.80 -0.86
N LEU A 155 23.99 19.85 -1.76
CA LEU A 155 22.84 18.96 -1.74
C LEU A 155 23.19 17.65 -2.45
N THR A 156 23.09 16.53 -1.75
CA THR A 156 23.28 15.20 -2.34
C THR A 156 21.94 14.52 -2.66
N GLU A 157 21.97 13.49 -3.50
CA GLU A 157 20.80 12.65 -3.80
C GLU A 157 20.27 11.99 -2.51
N HIS A 158 21.19 11.60 -1.61
CA HIS A 158 20.85 11.05 -0.29
C HIS A 158 20.13 12.05 0.59
N ASP A 159 20.52 13.33 0.57
CA ASP A 159 19.83 14.37 1.32
C ASP A 159 18.39 14.55 0.83
N VAL A 160 18.17 14.60 -0.50
CA VAL A 160 16.83 14.75 -1.08
C VAL A 160 15.95 13.55 -0.73
N ALA A 161 16.48 12.33 -0.90
CA ALA A 161 15.76 11.11 -0.54
C ALA A 161 15.44 11.07 0.96
N SER A 162 16.39 11.43 1.82
CA SER A 162 16.21 11.46 3.28
C SER A 162 15.18 12.49 3.73
N ARG A 163 15.03 13.62 3.02
CA ARG A 163 13.98 14.61 3.29
C ARG A 163 12.60 14.11 2.89
N ILE A 164 12.46 13.54 1.69
CA ILE A 164 11.19 12.97 1.21
C ILE A 164 10.74 11.81 2.10
N MET A 165 11.68 10.91 2.43
CA MET A 165 11.40 9.68 3.17
C MET A 165 11.55 9.84 4.69
N ARG A 166 11.75 11.05 5.22
CA ARG A 166 12.14 11.26 6.63
C ARG A 166 11.23 10.51 7.60
N GLN A 167 9.92 10.67 7.47
CA GLN A 167 8.94 10.06 8.35
C GLN A 167 8.76 8.56 8.04
N GLU A 168 8.72 8.19 6.75
CA GLU A 168 8.56 6.79 6.33
C GLU A 168 9.74 5.91 6.76
N ASN A 169 10.96 6.43 6.77
CA ASN A 169 12.16 5.71 7.24
C ASN A 169 12.03 5.26 8.70
N TYR A 170 11.43 6.08 9.58
CA TYR A 170 11.16 5.66 10.95
C TYR A 170 10.11 4.55 11.02
N LEU A 171 9.08 4.60 10.17
CA LEU A 171 8.10 3.51 10.09
C LEU A 171 8.76 2.22 9.59
N ILE A 172 9.58 2.29 8.54
CA ILE A 172 10.35 1.15 8.01
C ILE A 172 11.22 0.52 9.10
N ALA A 173 11.89 1.35 9.92
CA ALA A 173 12.71 0.87 11.02
C ALA A 173 11.88 0.24 12.15
N LEU A 174 10.74 0.83 12.53
CA LEU A 174 9.82 0.28 13.53
C LEU A 174 9.30 -1.11 13.12
N PHE A 175 8.97 -1.29 11.83
CA PHE A 175 8.58 -2.59 11.28
C PHE A 175 9.76 -3.57 11.21
N ASN A 176 10.95 -3.11 10.79
CA ASN A 176 12.12 -3.99 10.74
C ASN A 176 12.50 -4.54 12.11
N LYS A 177 12.35 -3.74 13.16
CA LYS A 177 12.69 -4.14 14.53
C LYS A 177 11.56 -4.84 15.28
N ASP A 178 10.38 -4.95 14.68
CA ASP A 178 9.16 -5.53 15.28
C ASP A 178 8.80 -4.85 16.63
N VAL A 179 8.96 -3.51 16.72
CA VAL A 179 8.69 -2.74 17.96
C VAL A 179 7.18 -2.58 18.21
N LEU A 180 6.39 -2.60 17.14
CA LEU A 180 4.95 -2.34 17.20
C LEU A 180 4.20 -3.62 17.58
N ASN A 181 3.48 -3.59 18.71
CA ASN A 181 2.59 -4.69 19.07
C ASN A 181 1.24 -4.58 18.33
N ILE A 182 1.17 -5.17 17.13
CA ILE A 182 0.00 -5.17 16.23
C ILE A 182 -0.77 -6.50 16.32
N THR A 183 -0.61 -7.25 17.42
CA THR A 183 -1.34 -8.50 17.63
C THR A 183 -2.77 -8.24 18.08
N ILE A 184 -3.69 -9.13 17.70
CA ILE A 184 -5.07 -9.05 18.16
C ILE A 184 -5.11 -9.49 19.64
N PRO A 185 -5.67 -8.68 20.55
CA PRO A 185 -5.70 -8.97 21.98
C PRO A 185 -6.76 -10.02 22.37
N LEU A 186 -7.00 -11.04 21.53
CA LEU A 186 -7.99 -12.10 21.75
C LEU A 186 -7.30 -13.46 21.91
N PRO A 187 -7.67 -14.28 22.93
CA PRO A 187 -6.94 -15.52 23.28
C PRO A 187 -6.67 -16.47 22.11
N TYR A 188 -7.63 -16.65 21.20
CA TYR A 188 -7.52 -17.57 20.05
C TYR A 188 -6.85 -16.97 18.80
N LEU A 189 -6.60 -15.66 18.78
CA LEU A 189 -6.10 -14.94 17.59
C LEU A 189 -4.79 -14.17 17.84
N ARG A 190 -4.11 -14.44 18.95
CA ARG A 190 -2.89 -13.72 19.34
C ARG A 190 -1.74 -13.82 18.33
N ASP A 191 -1.68 -14.92 17.58
CA ASP A 191 -0.60 -15.18 16.62
C ASP A 191 -0.84 -14.57 15.24
N ARG A 192 -1.95 -13.85 15.04
CA ARG A 192 -2.28 -13.20 13.77
C ARG A 192 -1.97 -11.71 13.83
N TYR A 193 -1.11 -11.25 12.93
CA TYR A 193 -0.91 -9.84 12.65
C TYR A 193 -2.04 -9.35 11.74
N ILE A 194 -2.80 -8.34 12.20
CA ILE A 194 -3.71 -7.59 11.33
C ILE A 194 -3.10 -6.23 11.10
N PHE A 195 -2.55 -6.04 9.90
CA PHE A 195 -2.07 -4.74 9.48
C PHE A 195 -2.69 -4.39 8.14
N THR A 196 -3.59 -3.43 8.19
CA THR A 196 -4.42 -2.94 7.09
C THR A 196 -4.13 -1.48 6.81
N LYS A 197 -4.67 -0.95 5.72
CA LYS A 197 -4.53 0.47 5.38
C LYS A 197 -5.18 1.40 6.40
N ASP A 198 -6.27 0.99 7.02
CA ASP A 198 -6.85 1.73 8.14
C ASP A 198 -5.88 1.82 9.32
N LEU A 199 -5.31 0.68 9.76
CA LEU A 199 -4.37 0.69 10.88
C LEU A 199 -3.06 1.44 10.54
N GLU A 200 -2.59 1.35 9.29
CA GLU A 200 -1.45 2.13 8.77
C GLU A 200 -1.67 3.63 8.94
N TRP A 201 -2.86 4.14 8.58
CA TRP A 201 -3.21 5.54 8.72
C TRP A 201 -3.29 5.96 10.20
N ASN A 202 -3.93 5.14 11.03
CA ASN A 202 -4.03 5.37 12.47
C ASN A 202 -2.67 5.42 13.16
N LEU A 203 -1.78 4.48 12.82
CA LEU A 203 -0.41 4.45 13.34
C LEU A 203 0.38 5.68 12.88
N SER A 204 0.30 6.02 11.60
CA SER A 204 0.97 7.20 11.05
C SER A 204 0.50 8.48 11.75
N PHE A 205 -0.80 8.66 11.96
CA PHE A 205 -1.35 9.81 12.66
C PHE A 205 -0.95 9.85 14.15
N CYS A 206 -1.03 8.71 14.84
CA CYS A 206 -0.71 8.61 16.26
C CYS A 206 0.78 8.83 16.52
N LEU A 207 1.66 8.24 15.70
CA LEU A 207 3.11 8.29 15.84
C LEU A 207 3.70 9.55 15.21
N LEU A 208 3.54 9.72 13.89
CA LEU A 208 4.22 10.78 13.15
C LEU A 208 3.68 12.16 13.57
N GLY A 209 2.37 12.30 13.72
CA GLY A 209 1.75 13.54 14.22
C GLY A 209 2.15 13.87 15.67
N TYR A 210 2.62 12.89 16.44
CA TYR A 210 3.12 13.12 17.80
C TYR A 210 4.60 13.48 17.84
N VAL A 211 5.42 12.74 17.10
CA VAL A 211 6.89 12.88 17.09
C VAL A 211 7.34 14.10 16.30
N PHE A 212 6.73 14.37 15.15
CA PHE A 212 7.13 15.45 14.25
C PHE A 212 6.31 16.73 14.46
N ASP A 213 6.90 17.87 14.15
CA ASP A 213 6.25 19.17 14.10
C ASP A 213 5.59 19.40 12.73
N SER A 214 4.89 20.53 12.56
CA SER A 214 4.26 20.92 11.29
C SER A 214 5.26 21.14 10.15
N ARG A 215 6.55 21.27 10.47
CA ARG A 215 7.63 21.40 9.49
C ARG A 215 8.24 20.05 9.10
N GLY A 216 7.78 18.95 9.70
CA GLY A 216 8.32 17.61 9.45
C GLY A 216 9.59 17.30 10.24
N GLN A 217 9.98 18.13 11.21
CA GLN A 217 11.16 17.93 12.06
C GLN A 217 10.80 17.27 13.39
N MET A 218 11.71 16.47 13.93
CA MET A 218 11.49 15.78 15.20
C MET A 218 11.44 16.79 16.36
N LYS A 219 10.43 16.67 17.24
CA LYS A 219 10.34 17.50 18.44
C LYS A 219 11.48 17.17 19.41
N LYS A 220 12.33 18.15 19.71
CA LYS A 220 13.48 18.04 20.63
C LYS A 220 13.16 17.45 22.01
N ARG A 221 11.89 17.46 22.44
CA ARG A 221 11.44 16.86 23.70
C ARG A 221 11.67 15.34 23.74
N PHE A 222 11.61 14.65 22.59
CA PHE A 222 11.83 13.20 22.47
C PHE A 222 13.29 12.78 22.71
N LEU A 223 14.22 13.70 22.54
CA LEU A 223 15.66 13.43 22.71
C LEU A 223 16.07 13.40 24.19
N LYS A 224 15.26 13.98 25.08
CA LYS A 224 15.57 14.09 26.52
C LYS A 224 14.89 12.96 27.29
N GLU A 225 15.69 12.12 27.92
CA GLU A 225 15.21 11.00 28.76
C GLU A 225 14.29 11.46 29.90
N LYS A 226 14.53 12.64 30.48
CA LYS A 226 13.68 13.23 31.53
C LYS A 226 12.20 13.33 31.14
N ASN A 227 11.89 13.44 29.84
CA ASN A 227 10.52 13.54 29.34
C ASN A 227 9.88 12.19 29.03
N LYS A 228 10.62 11.07 29.10
CA LYS A 228 10.17 9.73 28.67
C LYS A 228 8.80 9.38 29.25
N HIS A 229 8.64 9.46 30.56
CA HIS A 229 7.38 9.11 31.23
C HIS A 229 6.18 9.92 30.71
N VAL A 230 6.36 11.23 30.49
CA VAL A 230 5.31 12.12 29.96
C VAL A 230 5.00 11.80 28.49
N LEU A 231 6.02 11.50 27.69
CA LEU A 231 5.86 11.13 26.28
C LEU A 231 5.15 9.79 26.11
N VAL A 232 5.49 8.80 26.94
CA VAL A 232 4.85 7.49 26.96
C VAL A 232 3.39 7.62 27.36
N ALA A 233 3.08 8.35 28.44
CA ALA A 233 1.70 8.61 28.84
C ALA A 233 0.91 9.35 27.76
N GLY A 234 1.52 10.34 27.10
CA GLY A 234 0.94 11.08 25.98
C GLY A 234 0.64 10.19 24.78
N LEU A 235 1.57 9.31 24.41
CA LEU A 235 1.40 8.37 23.30
C LEU A 235 0.31 7.34 23.59
N LYS A 236 0.27 6.77 24.81
CA LYS A 236 -0.82 5.87 25.24
C LYS A 236 -2.18 6.54 25.13
N ARG A 237 -2.31 7.79 25.61
CA ARG A 237 -3.57 8.54 25.53
C ARG A 237 -3.99 8.79 24.07
N ARG A 238 -3.04 9.06 23.16
CA ARG A 238 -3.33 9.22 21.73
C ARG A 238 -3.85 7.93 21.10
N PHE A 239 -3.22 6.79 21.39
CA PHE A 239 -3.70 5.50 20.88
C PHE A 239 -5.11 5.17 21.36
N ILE A 240 -5.38 5.33 22.66
CA ILE A 240 -6.71 5.09 23.23
C ILE A 240 -7.75 6.05 22.64
N PHE A 241 -7.42 7.34 22.55
CA PHE A 241 -8.31 8.33 21.93
C PHE A 241 -8.64 7.98 20.48
N MET A 242 -7.64 7.58 19.69
CA MET A 242 -7.84 7.21 18.30
C MET A 242 -8.64 5.91 18.17
N GLY A 243 -8.41 4.92 19.04
CA GLY A 243 -9.20 3.69 19.07
C GLY A 243 -10.67 3.96 19.40
N LEU A 244 -10.96 4.85 20.35
CA LEU A 244 -12.34 5.29 20.66
C LEU A 244 -12.98 6.03 19.48
N LEU A 245 -12.22 6.90 18.82
CA LEU A 245 -12.70 7.63 17.64
C LEU A 245 -13.04 6.65 16.50
N ASN A 246 -12.19 5.66 16.23
CA ASN A 246 -12.46 4.62 15.24
C ASN A 246 -13.67 3.77 15.61
N LEU A 247 -13.90 3.49 16.90
CA LEU A 247 -15.10 2.77 17.34
C LEU A 247 -16.38 3.54 17.02
N ILE A 248 -16.37 4.87 17.19
CA ILE A 248 -17.51 5.74 16.86
C ILE A 248 -17.74 5.80 15.34
N PHE A 249 -16.67 5.88 14.55
CA PHE A 249 -16.77 5.98 13.09
C PHE A 249 -16.87 4.62 12.37
N ALA A 250 -16.66 3.50 13.08
CA ALA A 250 -16.70 2.14 12.54
C ALA A 250 -17.90 1.84 11.63
N PRO A 251 -19.18 2.12 12.02
CA PRO A 251 -20.32 1.81 11.16
C PRO A 251 -20.30 2.61 9.84
N PHE A 252 -19.76 3.83 9.85
CA PHE A 252 -19.63 4.67 8.66
C PHE A 252 -18.50 4.20 7.75
N ILE A 253 -17.33 3.89 8.33
CA ILE A 253 -16.17 3.36 7.61
C ILE A 253 -16.52 2.01 6.97
N PHE A 254 -17.20 1.13 7.71
CA PHE A 254 -17.64 -0.17 7.22
C PHE A 254 -18.60 -0.04 6.03
N GLY A 255 -19.63 0.81 6.14
CA GLY A 255 -20.57 1.07 5.06
C GLY A 255 -19.88 1.62 3.81
N TYR A 256 -18.96 2.58 3.98
CA TYR A 256 -18.15 3.12 2.88
C TYR A 256 -17.30 2.04 2.20
N LEU A 257 -16.55 1.24 2.97
CA LEU A 257 -15.69 0.20 2.41
C LEU A 257 -16.48 -0.87 1.66
N LEU A 258 -17.66 -1.24 2.16
CA LEU A 258 -18.54 -2.22 1.50
C LEU A 258 -19.05 -1.69 0.16
N LEU A 259 -19.55 -0.44 0.13
CA LEU A 259 -20.04 0.19 -1.11
C LEU A 259 -18.90 0.38 -2.11
N HIS A 260 -17.76 0.93 -1.66
CA HIS A 260 -16.60 1.13 -2.52
C HIS A 260 -16.09 -0.21 -3.07
N PHE A 261 -16.08 -1.28 -2.27
CA PHE A 261 -15.71 -2.61 -2.73
C PHE A 261 -16.67 -3.12 -3.80
N PHE A 262 -17.97 -3.05 -3.54
CA PHE A 262 -18.98 -3.50 -4.47
C PHE A 262 -18.83 -2.79 -5.82
N PHE A 263 -18.77 -1.46 -5.85
CA PHE A 263 -18.69 -0.74 -7.12
C PHE A 263 -17.35 -0.89 -7.85
N ARG A 264 -16.24 -0.94 -7.11
CA ARG A 264 -14.92 -1.04 -7.73
C ARG A 264 -14.60 -2.43 -8.25
N TYR A 265 -14.87 -3.45 -7.44
CA TYR A 265 -14.42 -4.81 -7.74
C TYR A 265 -15.47 -5.66 -8.43
N PHE A 266 -16.76 -5.31 -8.36
CA PHE A 266 -17.78 -6.03 -9.14
C PHE A 266 -17.46 -5.99 -10.64
N GLU A 267 -17.01 -4.83 -11.15
CA GLU A 267 -16.64 -4.68 -12.56
C GLU A 267 -15.38 -5.50 -12.92
N GLU A 268 -14.34 -5.44 -12.09
CA GLU A 268 -13.08 -6.19 -12.25
C GLU A 268 -13.33 -7.71 -12.26
N TYR A 269 -14.14 -8.21 -11.32
CA TYR A 269 -14.43 -9.64 -11.20
C TYR A 269 -15.45 -10.17 -12.21
N HIS A 270 -16.38 -9.34 -12.67
CA HIS A 270 -17.33 -9.75 -13.71
C HIS A 270 -16.61 -9.98 -15.05
N LYS A 271 -15.61 -9.15 -15.38
CA LYS A 271 -14.87 -9.28 -16.64
C LYS A 271 -13.88 -10.44 -16.61
N ASN A 272 -13.16 -10.62 -15.50
CA ASN A 272 -12.16 -11.67 -15.35
C ASN A 272 -12.39 -12.47 -14.05
N PRO A 273 -13.22 -13.54 -14.06
CA PRO A 273 -13.46 -14.35 -12.86
C PRO A 273 -12.17 -15.02 -12.30
N GLY A 274 -11.15 -15.21 -13.14
CA GLY A 274 -9.82 -15.66 -12.70
C GLY A 274 -9.09 -14.66 -11.79
N GLU A 275 -9.42 -13.37 -11.85
CA GLU A 275 -8.84 -12.35 -10.97
C GLU A 275 -9.34 -12.43 -9.53
N ILE A 276 -10.45 -13.11 -9.26
CA ILE A 276 -10.89 -13.42 -7.89
C ILE A 276 -9.83 -14.27 -7.16
N GLY A 277 -9.18 -15.17 -7.90
CA GLY A 277 -8.05 -15.97 -7.43
C GLY A 277 -6.70 -15.25 -7.45
N SER A 278 -6.66 -13.99 -7.90
CA SER A 278 -5.41 -13.23 -7.95
C SER A 278 -4.90 -12.90 -6.56
N ARG A 279 -3.57 -12.86 -6.44
CA ARG A 279 -2.87 -12.59 -5.20
C ARG A 279 -2.15 -11.27 -5.24
N SER A 280 -1.95 -10.68 -4.08
CA SER A 280 -1.16 -9.46 -3.93
C SER A 280 -0.42 -9.43 -2.59
N TYR A 281 0.63 -8.62 -2.53
CA TYR A 281 1.35 -8.45 -1.28
C TYR A 281 0.52 -7.70 -0.24
N THR A 282 0.44 -8.26 0.96
CA THR A 282 -0.26 -7.65 2.09
C THR A 282 0.38 -6.30 2.45
N PRO A 283 -0.36 -5.35 3.05
CA PRO A 283 0.22 -4.08 3.50
C PRO A 283 1.40 -4.29 4.44
N PHE A 284 1.33 -5.32 5.30
CA PHE A 284 2.42 -5.70 6.20
C PHE A 284 3.70 -6.09 5.44
N ALA A 285 3.56 -6.97 4.44
CA ALA A 285 4.69 -7.39 3.61
C ALA A 285 5.34 -6.21 2.90
N LYS A 286 4.53 -5.26 2.40
CA LYS A 286 5.05 -4.05 1.74
C LYS A 286 5.96 -3.23 2.65
N TRP A 287 5.58 -2.99 3.90
CA TRP A 287 6.46 -2.29 4.86
C TRP A 287 7.72 -3.07 5.22
N LYS A 288 7.62 -4.41 5.25
CA LYS A 288 8.78 -5.26 5.52
C LYS A 288 9.80 -5.22 4.39
N PHE A 289 9.35 -5.18 3.13
CA PHE A 289 10.20 -5.22 1.93
C PHE A 289 10.79 -3.86 1.53
N ARG A 290 10.17 -2.75 1.92
CA ARG A 290 10.68 -1.40 1.65
C ARG A 290 12.08 -1.21 2.24
N GLU A 291 13.02 -0.71 1.45
CA GLU A 291 14.35 -0.35 1.90
C GLU A 291 14.38 1.09 2.44
N PHE A 292 15.39 1.43 3.26
CA PHE A 292 15.61 2.79 3.71
C PHE A 292 15.99 3.70 2.55
N ASN A 293 15.46 4.93 2.55
CA ASN A 293 15.64 5.92 1.47
C ASN A 293 15.25 5.42 0.07
N GLU A 294 14.41 4.38 -0.01
CA GLU A 294 13.84 3.91 -1.27
C GLU A 294 12.54 4.65 -1.57
N LEU A 295 12.56 5.47 -2.62
CA LEU A 295 11.38 6.23 -3.01
C LEU A 295 10.22 5.31 -3.44
N PRO A 296 8.95 5.69 -3.19
CA PRO A 296 7.79 4.84 -3.43
C PRO A 296 7.68 4.23 -4.84
N HIS A 297 8.13 4.93 -5.89
CA HIS A 297 8.09 4.41 -7.26
C HIS A 297 9.14 3.33 -7.52
N LEU A 298 10.34 3.46 -6.96
CA LEU A 298 11.39 2.46 -7.06
C LEU A 298 10.93 1.16 -6.39
N PHE A 299 10.39 1.28 -5.17
CA PHE A 299 9.79 0.16 -4.47
C PHE A 299 8.65 -0.48 -5.27
N LYS A 300 7.74 0.33 -5.84
CA LYS A 300 6.64 -0.17 -6.65
C LYS A 300 7.14 -0.95 -7.86
N ASN A 301 8.14 -0.43 -8.58
CA ASN A 301 8.72 -1.08 -9.76
C ASN A 301 9.35 -2.42 -9.39
N ARG A 302 10.19 -2.42 -8.35
CA ARG A 302 10.87 -3.62 -7.83
C ARG A 302 9.87 -4.70 -7.40
N ILE A 303 8.85 -4.36 -6.63
CA ILE A 303 7.81 -5.32 -6.23
C ILE A 303 6.97 -5.77 -7.42
N SER A 304 6.69 -4.89 -8.39
CA SER A 304 5.94 -5.23 -9.61
C SER A 304 6.63 -6.35 -10.41
N GLN A 305 7.96 -6.32 -10.53
CA GLN A 305 8.75 -7.36 -11.19
C GLN A 305 8.64 -8.73 -10.49
N SER A 306 8.45 -8.73 -9.16
CA SER A 306 8.32 -9.98 -8.39
C SER A 306 6.97 -10.70 -8.55
N TYR A 307 5.90 -10.01 -9.00
CA TYR A 307 4.53 -10.56 -8.96
C TYR A 307 4.37 -11.81 -9.83
N GLU A 308 4.93 -11.80 -11.03
CA GLU A 308 4.81 -12.92 -11.96
C GLU A 308 5.48 -14.17 -11.38
N HIS A 309 6.73 -14.03 -10.93
CA HIS A 309 7.50 -15.10 -10.30
C HIS A 309 6.84 -15.61 -9.02
N ALA A 310 6.23 -14.73 -8.22
CA ALA A 310 5.51 -15.10 -7.00
C ALA A 310 4.25 -15.94 -7.28
N ASN A 311 3.49 -15.58 -8.33
CA ASN A 311 2.34 -16.37 -8.77
C ASN A 311 2.77 -17.74 -9.30
N LEU A 312 3.80 -17.78 -10.14
CA LEU A 312 4.35 -19.05 -10.66
C LEU A 312 4.85 -19.96 -9.54
N TYR A 313 5.52 -19.40 -8.53
CA TYR A 313 6.00 -20.16 -7.37
C TYR A 313 4.84 -20.85 -6.63
N ILE A 314 3.77 -20.11 -6.32
CA ILE A 314 2.62 -20.68 -5.61
C ILE A 314 1.88 -21.73 -6.47
N ASN A 315 1.76 -21.48 -7.77
CA ASN A 315 1.06 -22.37 -8.69
C ASN A 315 1.77 -23.71 -8.88
N GLN A 316 3.08 -23.77 -8.65
CA GLN A 316 3.83 -25.04 -8.71
C GLN A 316 3.50 -26.00 -7.57
N PHE A 317 2.99 -25.51 -6.43
CA PHE A 317 2.75 -26.41 -5.30
C PHE A 317 1.54 -27.31 -5.56
N PRO A 318 1.73 -28.63 -5.44
CA PRO A 318 0.76 -29.59 -5.89
C PRO A 318 -0.53 -29.46 -5.08
N LYS A 319 -1.64 -29.37 -5.80
CA LYS A 319 -2.97 -29.61 -5.26
C LYS A 319 -3.56 -30.86 -5.90
N GLU A 320 -2.81 -31.94 -6.00
CA GLU A 320 -3.21 -33.15 -6.74
C GLU A 320 -4.65 -33.59 -6.43
N LYS A 321 -5.02 -33.57 -5.14
CA LYS A 321 -6.40 -33.87 -4.72
C LYS A 321 -7.43 -32.91 -5.31
N THR A 322 -7.18 -31.60 -5.32
CA THR A 322 -8.11 -30.63 -5.90
C THR A 322 -8.12 -30.70 -7.43
N VAL A 323 -6.99 -31.02 -8.06
CA VAL A 323 -6.89 -31.18 -9.52
C VAL A 323 -7.67 -32.41 -9.97
N LEU A 324 -7.56 -33.54 -9.27
CA LEU A 324 -8.35 -34.75 -9.55
C LEU A 324 -9.85 -34.47 -9.43
N VAL A 325 -10.28 -33.79 -8.36
CA VAL A 325 -11.68 -33.38 -8.19
C VAL A 325 -12.11 -32.40 -9.28
N ALA A 326 -11.29 -31.40 -9.60
CA ALA A 326 -11.61 -30.41 -10.64
C ALA A 326 -11.75 -31.07 -12.03
N ARG A 327 -10.90 -32.04 -12.38
CA ARG A 327 -11.02 -32.84 -13.61
C ARG A 327 -12.35 -33.59 -13.68
N PHE A 328 -12.73 -34.25 -12.59
CA PHE A 328 -13.99 -34.99 -12.51
C PHE A 328 -15.22 -34.06 -12.63
N VAL A 329 -15.23 -32.96 -11.87
CA VAL A 329 -16.34 -32.00 -11.91
C VAL A 329 -16.41 -31.28 -13.27
N SER A 330 -15.26 -30.93 -13.86
CA SER A 330 -15.20 -30.34 -15.20
C SER A 330 -15.77 -31.28 -16.26
N PHE A 331 -15.47 -32.58 -16.18
CA PHE A 331 -16.05 -33.58 -17.08
C PHE A 331 -17.58 -33.65 -16.97
N LEU A 332 -18.12 -33.72 -15.74
CA LEU A 332 -19.57 -33.75 -15.50
C LEU A 332 -20.25 -32.48 -15.99
N ALA A 333 -19.79 -31.32 -15.54
CA ALA A 333 -20.36 -30.02 -15.90
C ALA A 333 -20.27 -29.75 -17.40
N GLY A 334 -19.14 -30.09 -18.03
CA GLY A 334 -18.94 -29.94 -19.47
C GLY A 334 -19.87 -30.85 -20.29
N SER A 335 -20.14 -32.05 -19.80
CA SER A 335 -21.07 -32.98 -20.46
C SER A 335 -22.51 -32.48 -20.40
N PHE A 336 -22.99 -32.00 -19.25
CA PHE A 336 -24.31 -31.36 -19.14
C PHE A 336 -24.41 -30.09 -19.99
N ALA A 337 -23.41 -29.20 -19.91
CA ALA A 337 -23.39 -27.98 -20.70
C ALA A 337 -23.37 -28.26 -22.21
N GLY A 338 -22.61 -29.28 -22.64
CA GLY A 338 -22.53 -29.69 -24.05
C GLY A 338 -23.86 -30.23 -24.58
N VAL A 339 -24.57 -31.05 -23.80
CA VAL A 339 -25.91 -31.56 -24.18
C VAL A 339 -26.93 -30.42 -24.28
N LEU A 340 -26.95 -29.52 -23.29
CA LEU A 340 -27.85 -28.36 -23.31
C LEU A 340 -27.53 -27.41 -24.46
N ALA A 341 -26.25 -27.14 -24.72
CA ALA A 341 -25.82 -26.31 -25.85
C ALA A 341 -26.26 -26.92 -27.19
N LEU A 342 -26.09 -28.23 -27.35
CA LEU A 342 -26.52 -28.94 -28.56
C LEU A 342 -28.04 -28.88 -28.72
N PHE A 343 -28.81 -29.03 -27.64
CA PHE A 343 -30.26 -28.84 -27.65
C PHE A 343 -30.67 -27.43 -28.10
N THR A 344 -29.97 -26.38 -27.63
CA THR A 344 -30.23 -24.99 -28.06
C THR A 344 -29.85 -24.71 -29.52
N LEU A 345 -28.93 -25.47 -30.11
CA LEU A 345 -28.60 -25.35 -31.53
C LEU A 345 -29.70 -25.94 -32.43
N PHE A 346 -30.44 -26.93 -31.95
CA PHE A 346 -31.56 -27.52 -32.68
C PHE A 346 -32.84 -26.68 -32.57
N ASP A 347 -33.09 -26.08 -31.41
CA ASP A 347 -34.22 -25.19 -31.18
C ASP A 347 -33.78 -23.95 -30.38
N SER A 348 -33.72 -22.80 -31.06
CA SER A 348 -33.33 -21.53 -30.45
C SER A 348 -34.38 -20.98 -29.49
N GLU A 349 -35.67 -21.33 -29.66
CA GLU A 349 -36.73 -20.88 -28.74
C GLU A 349 -36.70 -21.65 -27.42
N ALA A 350 -36.18 -22.88 -27.44
CA ALA A 350 -35.99 -23.68 -26.24
C ALA A 350 -35.05 -23.04 -25.21
N LEU A 351 -34.14 -22.15 -25.63
CA LEU A 351 -33.19 -21.50 -24.71
C LEU A 351 -33.88 -20.65 -23.63
N LEU A 352 -34.96 -19.94 -24.01
CA LEU A 352 -35.69 -19.03 -23.12
C LEU A 352 -37.01 -19.64 -22.62
N ASN A 353 -37.68 -20.47 -23.44
CA ASN A 353 -39.04 -20.91 -23.16
C ASN A 353 -39.12 -22.33 -22.59
N PHE A 354 -38.10 -23.17 -22.79
CA PHE A 354 -38.14 -24.55 -22.31
C PHE A 354 -37.68 -24.63 -20.85
N GLU A 355 -38.61 -25.03 -19.98
CA GLU A 355 -38.36 -25.23 -18.55
C GLU A 355 -37.98 -26.69 -18.27
N ILE A 356 -36.75 -26.90 -17.79
CA ILE A 356 -36.26 -28.23 -17.38
C ILE A 356 -36.83 -28.58 -16.00
N THR A 357 -36.98 -27.57 -15.14
CA THR A 357 -37.61 -27.65 -13.82
C THR A 357 -38.59 -26.49 -13.68
N SER A 358 -39.57 -26.59 -12.78
CA SER A 358 -40.67 -25.62 -12.64
C SER A 358 -40.29 -24.13 -12.54
N ASN A 359 -39.03 -23.77 -12.29
CA ASN A 359 -38.52 -22.38 -12.27
C ASN A 359 -37.17 -22.20 -13.00
N GLY A 360 -36.74 -23.15 -13.83
CA GLY A 360 -35.39 -23.18 -14.40
C GLY A 360 -35.41 -23.45 -15.90
N THR A 361 -35.10 -22.42 -16.69
CA THR A 361 -34.96 -22.50 -18.14
C THR A 361 -33.66 -23.17 -18.55
N VAL A 362 -33.55 -23.58 -19.82
CA VAL A 362 -32.29 -24.09 -20.39
C VAL A 362 -31.15 -23.08 -20.20
N LEU A 363 -31.41 -21.78 -20.40
CA LEU A 363 -30.43 -20.72 -20.15
C LEU A 363 -29.91 -20.70 -18.71
N PHE A 364 -30.79 -20.89 -17.72
CA PHE A 364 -30.40 -20.92 -16.31
C PHE A 364 -29.42 -22.08 -16.02
N TYR A 365 -29.77 -23.29 -16.47
CA TYR A 365 -28.92 -24.46 -16.27
C TYR A 365 -27.63 -24.42 -17.08
N LEU A 366 -27.67 -23.88 -18.30
CA LEU A 366 -26.49 -23.67 -19.13
C LEU A 366 -25.56 -22.62 -18.51
N GLY A 367 -26.11 -21.56 -17.92
CA GLY A 367 -25.35 -20.58 -17.13
C GLY A 367 -24.64 -21.20 -15.93
N ILE A 368 -25.35 -22.01 -15.14
CA ILE A 368 -24.76 -22.68 -13.96
C ILE A 368 -23.70 -23.70 -14.37
N THR A 369 -24.04 -24.64 -15.26
CA THR A 369 -23.13 -25.71 -15.68
C THR A 369 -21.93 -25.17 -16.45
N GLY A 370 -22.14 -24.17 -17.31
CA GLY A 370 -21.07 -23.45 -18.01
C GLY A 370 -20.13 -22.71 -17.06
N THR A 371 -20.66 -22.05 -16.03
CA THR A 371 -19.84 -21.38 -15.01
C THR A 371 -19.01 -22.39 -14.20
N ILE A 372 -19.63 -23.49 -13.75
CA ILE A 372 -18.91 -24.56 -13.03
C ILE A 372 -17.82 -25.15 -13.92
N PHE A 373 -18.12 -25.41 -15.20
CA PHE A 373 -17.15 -25.92 -16.17
C PHE A 373 -15.96 -24.97 -16.34
N ALA A 374 -16.21 -23.67 -16.56
CA ALA A 374 -15.17 -22.67 -16.73
C ALA A 374 -14.27 -22.55 -15.50
N VAL A 375 -14.86 -22.50 -14.29
CA VAL A 375 -14.11 -22.40 -13.03
C VAL A 375 -13.27 -23.66 -12.79
N THR A 376 -13.86 -24.84 -12.91
CA THR A 376 -13.15 -26.11 -12.66
C THR A 376 -12.06 -26.37 -13.69
N ARG A 377 -12.26 -25.97 -14.95
CA ARG A 377 -11.22 -26.02 -15.98
C ARG A 377 -10.06 -25.10 -15.66
N GLY A 378 -10.34 -23.88 -15.18
CA GLY A 378 -9.31 -22.92 -14.75
C GLY A 378 -8.52 -23.35 -13.51
N MET A 379 -8.98 -24.34 -12.74
CA MET A 379 -8.24 -24.90 -11.61
C MET A 379 -7.21 -25.97 -12.02
N ILE A 380 -7.29 -26.48 -13.24
CA ILE A 380 -6.38 -27.52 -13.74
C ILE A 380 -5.11 -26.84 -14.26
N PRO A 381 -3.91 -27.16 -13.72
CA PRO A 381 -2.66 -26.56 -14.17
C PRO A 381 -2.25 -27.05 -15.56
N ASP A 382 -1.43 -26.25 -16.23
CA ASP A 382 -0.88 -26.60 -17.55
C ASP A 382 0.05 -27.82 -17.46
N GLU A 383 -0.12 -28.79 -18.37
CA GLU A 383 0.67 -30.03 -18.40
C GLU A 383 2.17 -29.79 -18.66
N ASN A 384 2.52 -28.65 -19.26
CA ASN A 384 3.90 -28.28 -19.62
C ASN A 384 4.63 -27.48 -18.53
N GLN A 385 4.07 -27.34 -17.33
CA GLN A 385 4.69 -26.53 -16.29
C GLN A 385 5.89 -27.24 -15.65
N ILE A 386 7.07 -26.65 -15.79
CA ILE A 386 8.31 -27.17 -15.19
C ILE A 386 8.29 -26.89 -13.67
N PHE A 387 8.49 -27.93 -12.86
CA PHE A 387 8.52 -27.83 -11.39
C PHE A 387 9.90 -27.42 -10.88
N GLN A 388 10.07 -26.12 -10.54
CA GLN A 388 11.31 -25.54 -10.01
C GLN A 388 11.04 -24.44 -8.97
N PRO A 389 10.48 -24.79 -7.79
CA PRO A 389 10.01 -23.80 -6.80
C PRO A 389 11.17 -23.00 -6.20
N GLU A 390 12.33 -23.63 -6.01
CA GLU A 390 13.50 -22.97 -5.45
C GLU A 390 14.03 -21.86 -6.37
N ARG A 391 14.06 -22.09 -7.69
CA ARG A 391 14.50 -21.07 -8.65
C ARG A 391 13.56 -19.87 -8.65
N LEU A 392 12.25 -20.12 -8.69
CA LEU A 392 11.26 -19.04 -8.70
C LEU A 392 11.27 -18.23 -7.42
N LEU A 393 11.34 -18.87 -6.25
CA LEU A 393 11.39 -18.14 -4.99
C LEU A 393 12.69 -17.34 -4.86
N ARG A 394 13.82 -17.81 -5.39
CA ARG A 394 15.05 -17.01 -5.46
C ARG A 394 14.88 -15.74 -6.32
N GLN A 395 14.19 -15.83 -7.46
CA GLN A 395 13.86 -14.65 -8.28
C GLN A 395 12.93 -13.68 -7.54
N VAL A 396 11.96 -14.20 -6.78
CA VAL A 396 11.11 -13.35 -5.91
C VAL A 396 11.95 -12.67 -4.82
N VAL A 397 12.89 -13.39 -4.22
CA VAL A 397 13.81 -12.85 -3.19
C VAL A 397 14.74 -11.79 -3.77
N GLU A 398 15.21 -11.97 -5.00
CA GLU A 398 16.05 -10.98 -5.71
C GLU A 398 15.36 -9.63 -5.84
N HIS A 399 14.04 -9.61 -6.07
CA HIS A 399 13.30 -8.35 -6.11
C HIS A 399 12.82 -7.89 -4.72
N THR A 400 12.33 -8.79 -3.87
CA THR A 400 11.78 -8.41 -2.54
C THR A 400 12.86 -8.09 -1.50
N HIS A 401 14.10 -8.53 -1.72
CA HIS A 401 15.24 -8.50 -0.79
C HIS A 401 14.97 -9.17 0.57
N TYR A 402 13.88 -9.92 0.68
CA TYR A 402 13.42 -10.52 1.93
C TYR A 402 13.60 -12.04 1.90
N LEU A 403 14.53 -12.52 2.73
CA LEU A 403 14.77 -13.95 2.92
C LEU A 403 15.05 -14.22 4.41
N PRO A 404 14.03 -14.68 5.16
CA PRO A 404 14.22 -15.18 6.52
C PRO A 404 15.28 -16.28 6.56
N ALA A 405 16.05 -16.33 7.66
CA ALA A 405 17.07 -17.37 7.84
C ALA A 405 16.45 -18.79 7.82
N GLU A 406 15.22 -18.93 8.31
CA GLU A 406 14.45 -20.18 8.36
C GLU A 406 14.12 -20.75 6.98
N TRP A 407 14.05 -19.91 5.95
CA TRP A 407 13.72 -20.32 4.58
C TRP A 407 14.92 -20.86 3.82
N LYS A 408 16.14 -20.56 4.28
CA LYS A 408 17.37 -20.99 3.61
C LYS A 408 17.39 -22.52 3.49
N HIS A 409 17.66 -23.02 2.28
CA HIS A 409 17.66 -24.45 1.92
C HIS A 409 16.30 -25.17 2.02
N LYS A 410 15.20 -24.47 2.31
CA LYS A 410 13.85 -25.05 2.44
C LYS A 410 12.82 -24.44 1.48
N LEU A 411 13.29 -23.79 0.41
CA LEU A 411 12.47 -23.02 -0.54
C LEU A 411 11.43 -23.85 -1.31
N HIS A 412 11.55 -25.18 -1.33
CA HIS A 412 10.59 -26.08 -1.98
C HIS A 412 9.52 -26.63 -1.01
N THR A 413 9.59 -26.30 0.28
CA THR A 413 8.74 -26.91 1.31
C THR A 413 7.38 -26.22 1.43
N ASP A 414 6.36 -26.99 1.80
CA ASP A 414 5.01 -26.44 2.03
C ASP A 414 4.98 -25.44 3.20
N GLN A 415 5.85 -25.61 4.19
CA GLN A 415 6.00 -24.66 5.29
C GLN A 415 6.38 -23.27 4.77
N VAL A 416 7.41 -23.18 3.92
CA VAL A 416 7.85 -21.90 3.33
C VAL A 416 6.76 -21.33 2.42
N ARG A 417 6.04 -22.18 1.67
CA ARG A 417 4.86 -21.73 0.90
C ARG A 417 3.80 -21.11 1.81
N ALA A 418 3.46 -21.76 2.93
CA ALA A 418 2.45 -21.28 3.86
C ALA A 418 2.84 -19.94 4.51
N GLU A 419 4.11 -19.78 4.89
CA GLU A 419 4.64 -18.52 5.40
C GLU A 419 4.68 -17.42 4.33
N PHE A 420 5.09 -17.75 3.10
CA PHE A 420 5.04 -16.82 1.98
C PHE A 420 3.60 -16.39 1.65
N CYS A 421 2.62 -17.30 1.75
CA CYS A 421 1.20 -16.97 1.55
C CYS A 421 0.66 -15.97 2.59
N LYS A 422 1.27 -15.85 3.78
CA LYS A 422 0.92 -14.78 4.74
C LYS A 422 1.38 -13.39 4.26
N LEU A 423 2.40 -13.34 3.42
CA LEU A 423 2.93 -12.11 2.82
C LEU A 423 2.28 -11.80 1.45
N PHE A 424 1.93 -12.85 0.70
CA PHE A 424 1.34 -12.78 -0.63
C PHE A 424 0.01 -13.53 -0.66
N ASP A 425 -1.04 -12.84 -0.21
CA ASP A 425 -2.37 -13.40 0.02
C ASP A 425 -3.34 -13.03 -1.13
N TYR A 426 -4.48 -13.69 -1.18
CA TYR A 426 -5.54 -13.40 -2.15
C TYR A 426 -6.04 -11.95 -2.00
N LYS A 427 -6.28 -11.26 -3.13
CA LYS A 427 -6.87 -9.89 -3.10
C LYS A 427 -8.15 -9.85 -2.28
N VAL A 428 -9.01 -10.86 -2.43
CA VAL A 428 -10.27 -11.01 -1.65
C VAL A 428 -9.98 -11.24 -0.17
N GLY A 429 -8.97 -12.05 0.18
CA GLY A 429 -8.54 -12.28 1.56
C GLY A 429 -8.06 -10.99 2.23
N ILE A 430 -7.23 -10.22 1.53
CA ILE A 430 -6.76 -8.89 1.97
C ILE A 430 -7.94 -7.94 2.15
N PHE A 431 -8.93 -7.96 1.26
CA PHE A 431 -10.12 -7.16 1.42
C PHE A 431 -10.96 -7.55 2.65
N ILE A 432 -11.19 -8.84 2.88
CA ILE A 432 -11.87 -9.32 4.10
C ILE A 432 -11.09 -8.87 5.35
N GLN A 433 -9.76 -8.87 5.27
CA GLN A 433 -8.90 -8.33 6.33
C GLN A 433 -9.13 -6.82 6.53
N GLU A 434 -9.20 -6.01 5.47
CA GLU A 434 -9.55 -4.58 5.55
C GLU A 434 -10.92 -4.37 6.20
N LEU A 435 -11.94 -5.15 5.82
CA LEU A 435 -13.28 -5.04 6.37
C LEU A 435 -13.34 -5.42 7.86
N THR A 436 -12.71 -6.53 8.22
CA THR A 436 -12.62 -6.96 9.64
C THR A 436 -11.74 -6.04 10.47
N SER A 437 -10.79 -5.32 9.86
CA SER A 437 -9.95 -4.35 10.57
C SER A 437 -10.73 -3.17 11.11
N VAL A 438 -11.84 -2.76 10.50
CA VAL A 438 -12.70 -1.70 11.05
C VAL A 438 -13.20 -2.06 12.46
N VAL A 439 -13.38 -3.35 12.74
CA VAL A 439 -13.81 -3.86 14.05
C VAL A 439 -12.62 -4.11 14.98
N PHE A 440 -11.51 -4.65 14.46
CA PHE A 440 -10.35 -5.01 15.27
C PHE A 440 -9.37 -3.86 15.55
N ALA A 441 -9.28 -2.85 14.68
CA ALA A 441 -8.37 -1.72 14.83
C ALA A 441 -8.60 -0.94 16.15
N PRO A 442 -9.85 -0.64 16.58
CA PRO A 442 -10.10 -0.08 17.91
C PRO A 442 -9.50 -0.92 19.05
N LEU A 443 -9.62 -2.25 18.98
CA LEU A 443 -9.08 -3.15 20.01
C LEU A 443 -7.56 -3.14 20.03
N VAL A 444 -6.92 -3.19 18.85
CA VAL A 444 -5.45 -3.13 18.72
C VAL A 444 -4.92 -1.78 19.22
N LEU A 445 -5.58 -0.67 18.89
CA LEU A 445 -5.21 0.68 19.33
C LEU A 445 -5.41 0.90 20.82
N CYS A 446 -6.50 0.40 21.41
CA CYS A 446 -6.78 0.60 22.83
C CYS A 446 -6.02 -0.36 23.76
N LEU A 447 -5.71 -1.58 23.31
CA LEU A 447 -5.20 -2.64 24.20
C LEU A 447 -3.78 -3.11 23.86
N SER A 448 -3.46 -3.31 22.57
CA SER A 448 -2.17 -3.90 22.17
C SER A 448 -1.06 -2.85 22.05
N LEU A 449 -1.27 -1.81 21.24
CA LEU A 449 -0.29 -0.76 20.95
C LEU A 449 0.17 0.06 22.17
N PRO A 450 -0.69 0.37 23.15
CA PRO A 450 -0.26 1.07 24.37
C PRO A 450 0.80 0.31 25.16
N ASN A 451 0.86 -1.03 25.07
CA ASN A 451 1.88 -1.83 25.74
C ASN A 451 3.27 -1.63 25.13
N SER A 452 3.35 -1.37 23.82
CA SER A 452 4.61 -1.05 23.11
C SER A 452 5.02 0.42 23.20
N ALA A 453 4.23 1.30 23.83
CA ALA A 453 4.49 2.74 23.83
C ALA A 453 5.84 3.14 24.45
N ASP A 454 6.32 2.40 25.46
CA ASP A 454 7.62 2.64 26.09
C ASP A 454 8.77 2.39 25.09
N GLN A 455 8.76 1.22 24.45
CA GLN A 455 9.74 0.81 23.44
C GLN A 455 9.73 1.74 22.23
N ILE A 456 8.55 2.24 21.82
CA ILE A 456 8.45 3.19 20.71
C ILE A 456 9.13 4.51 21.05
N VAL A 457 8.91 5.05 22.26
CA VAL A 457 9.54 6.33 22.67
C VAL A 457 11.05 6.18 22.80
N ASP A 458 11.52 5.08 23.39
CA ASP A 458 12.95 4.77 23.46
C ASP A 458 13.55 4.61 22.06
N PHE A 459 12.85 3.92 21.16
CA PHE A 459 13.28 3.77 19.77
C PHE A 459 13.50 5.12 19.08
N PHE A 460 12.54 6.05 19.19
CA PHE A 460 12.70 7.39 18.61
C PHE A 460 13.83 8.18 19.26
N ARG A 461 14.09 8.01 20.57
CA ARG A 461 15.22 8.69 21.23
C ARG A 461 16.56 8.14 20.73
N GLU A 462 16.68 6.82 20.65
CA GLU A 462 17.96 6.13 20.45
C GLU A 462 18.35 6.04 18.98
N PHE A 463 17.40 5.81 18.07
CA PHE A 463 17.65 5.63 16.64
C PHE A 463 17.51 6.93 15.83
N THR A 464 17.56 8.09 16.49
CA THR A 464 17.59 9.41 15.85
C THR A 464 18.99 10.02 15.91
N VAL A 465 19.45 10.59 14.79
CA VAL A 465 20.73 11.31 14.69
C VAL A 465 20.49 12.69 14.11
N HIS A 466 21.30 13.66 14.53
CA HIS A 466 21.26 15.01 13.97
C HIS A 466 22.34 15.17 12.90
N VAL A 467 21.93 15.42 11.66
CA VAL A 467 22.83 15.67 10.54
C VAL A 467 22.80 17.16 10.18
N ASN A 468 23.97 17.76 9.99
CA ASN A 468 24.08 19.18 9.65
C ASN A 468 23.37 19.47 8.32
N GLY A 469 22.51 20.49 8.30
CA GLY A 469 21.70 20.84 7.12
C GLY A 469 20.42 20.02 6.93
N LEU A 470 20.39 18.75 7.35
CA LEU A 470 19.20 17.88 7.29
C LEU A 470 18.34 17.92 8.56
N GLY A 471 18.92 18.16 9.74
CA GLY A 471 18.23 18.06 11.02
C GLY A 471 18.14 16.62 11.54
N TYR A 472 17.05 16.26 12.20
CA TYR A 472 16.91 14.95 12.85
C TYR A 472 16.40 13.88 11.87
N VAL A 473 17.18 12.83 11.67
CA VAL A 473 16.90 11.72 10.73
C VAL A 473 17.08 10.36 11.40
N CYS A 474 16.46 9.33 10.83
CA CYS A 474 16.61 7.97 11.31
C CYS A 474 18.04 7.48 11.03
N SER A 475 18.70 6.98 12.06
CA SER A 475 20.08 6.45 12.03
C SER A 475 20.30 5.39 10.96
N PHE A 476 19.39 4.41 10.83
CA PHE A 476 19.49 3.39 9.79
C PHE A 476 19.41 3.94 8.36
N ALA A 477 18.66 5.02 8.15
CA ALA A 477 18.55 5.66 6.84
C ALA A 477 19.77 6.51 6.50
N GLN A 478 20.53 6.96 7.50
CA GLN A 478 21.82 7.62 7.29
C GLN A 478 22.91 6.66 6.81
N PHE A 479 22.68 5.34 6.91
CA PHE A 479 23.66 4.29 6.63
C PHE A 479 24.90 4.36 7.53
N ASP A 480 24.66 4.60 8.83
CA ASP A 480 25.71 4.66 9.85
C ASP A 480 26.23 3.24 10.18
N PHE A 481 27.27 2.83 9.45
CA PHE A 481 27.93 1.53 9.62
C PHE A 481 28.70 1.40 10.95
N GLU A 482 29.15 2.51 11.53
CA GLU A 482 29.86 2.48 12.81
C GLU A 482 28.92 2.07 13.94
N ARG A 483 27.70 2.61 13.93
CA ARG A 483 26.70 2.38 14.98
C ARG A 483 25.82 1.15 14.76
N HIS A 484 25.57 0.78 13.51
CA HIS A 484 24.56 -0.22 13.17
C HIS A 484 25.07 -1.36 12.28
N GLY A 485 26.35 -1.33 11.87
CA GLY A 485 26.91 -2.27 10.91
C GLY A 485 26.94 -3.70 11.41
N ASN A 486 26.44 -4.62 10.58
CA ASN A 486 26.35 -6.04 10.93
C ASN A 486 27.47 -6.86 10.28
N VAL A 487 28.31 -7.47 11.10
CA VAL A 487 29.43 -8.32 10.66
C VAL A 487 28.96 -9.53 9.83
N LYS A 488 27.77 -10.07 10.13
CA LYS A 488 27.16 -11.19 9.37
C LYS A 488 26.87 -10.82 7.90
N TYR A 489 26.88 -9.53 7.58
CA TYR A 489 26.63 -8.99 6.24
C TYR A 489 27.87 -8.31 5.63
N GLY A 490 29.07 -8.59 6.14
CA GLY A 490 30.33 -8.19 5.50
C GLY A 490 30.93 -6.87 6.00
N VAL A 491 30.36 -6.25 7.04
CA VAL A 491 30.94 -5.06 7.69
C VAL A 491 32.09 -5.50 8.61
N GLN A 492 33.28 -4.91 8.47
CA GLN A 492 34.39 -5.14 9.41
C GLN A 492 34.65 -3.90 10.25
N GLY A 493 35.07 -4.09 11.50
CA GLY A 493 35.42 -3.00 12.41
C GLY A 493 34.26 -2.44 13.25
N ALA A 494 33.02 -2.90 13.02
CA ALA A 494 31.89 -2.56 13.87
C ALA A 494 31.98 -3.37 15.19
N THR A 495 32.27 -2.68 16.30
CA THR A 495 32.38 -3.24 17.66
C THR A 495 31.02 -3.30 18.38
N VAL A 496 29.93 -3.44 17.64
CA VAL A 496 28.59 -3.42 18.22
C VAL A 496 28.16 -4.86 18.48
N ASP A 497 28.48 -5.35 19.68
CA ASP A 497 28.10 -6.69 20.13
C ASP A 497 26.60 -6.81 20.44
N ASP A 498 25.93 -5.68 20.71
CA ASP A 498 24.51 -5.68 21.08
C ASP A 498 23.61 -5.75 19.84
N GLU A 499 22.95 -6.92 19.67
CA GLU A 499 21.94 -7.14 18.64
C GLU A 499 20.81 -6.11 18.68
N TYR A 500 20.59 -5.45 19.83
CA TYR A 500 19.64 -4.37 19.94
C TYR A 500 19.95 -3.21 18.99
N TYR A 501 21.21 -2.82 18.75
CA TYR A 501 21.49 -1.69 17.86
C TYR A 501 21.50 -2.08 16.38
N LEU A 502 21.60 -3.37 16.04
CA LEU A 502 21.71 -3.81 14.66
C LEU A 502 20.36 -3.79 13.93
N SER A 503 20.41 -3.61 12.60
CA SER A 503 19.23 -3.80 11.74
C SER A 503 18.93 -5.29 11.56
N LYS A 504 17.65 -5.69 11.62
CA LYS A 504 17.30 -7.11 11.42
C LYS A 504 17.49 -7.50 9.96
N GLN A 505 18.05 -8.68 9.74
CA GLN A 505 18.28 -9.28 8.41
C GLN A 505 19.17 -8.45 7.46
N GLY A 506 20.07 -7.61 8.01
CA GLY A 506 21.00 -6.80 7.24
C GLY A 506 20.30 -5.77 6.36
N LYS A 507 19.17 -5.23 6.84
CA LYS A 507 18.30 -4.36 6.06
C LYS A 507 19.01 -3.06 5.70
N MET A 508 19.76 -2.48 6.63
CA MET A 508 20.52 -1.27 6.36
C MET A 508 21.57 -1.48 5.26
N GLU A 509 22.30 -2.59 5.31
CA GLU A 509 23.33 -2.95 4.33
C GLU A 509 22.72 -3.18 2.93
N LYS A 510 21.58 -3.87 2.86
CA LYS A 510 20.82 -4.05 1.61
C LYS A 510 20.27 -2.73 1.08
N SER A 511 19.72 -1.90 1.97
CA SER A 511 19.22 -0.57 1.63
C SER A 511 20.33 0.32 1.06
N PHE A 512 21.53 0.27 1.64
CA PHE A 512 22.69 1.02 1.18
C PHE A 512 23.11 0.60 -0.25
N LEU A 513 23.18 -0.72 -0.51
CA LEU A 513 23.49 -1.22 -1.86
C LEU A 513 22.38 -0.89 -2.87
N ASN A 514 21.12 -1.03 -2.47
CA ASN A 514 19.98 -0.64 -3.30
C ASN A 514 19.99 0.85 -3.61
N PHE A 515 20.37 1.70 -2.65
CA PHE A 515 20.49 3.14 -2.85
C PHE A 515 21.61 3.49 -3.83
N LYS A 516 22.78 2.86 -3.70
CA LYS A 516 23.91 3.05 -4.64
C LYS A 516 23.59 2.52 -6.05
N ALA A 517 22.89 1.40 -6.16
CA ALA A 517 22.47 0.86 -7.46
C ALA A 517 21.51 1.81 -8.20
N ASN A 518 20.58 2.45 -7.48
CA ASN A 518 19.64 3.40 -8.05
C ASN A 518 20.23 4.80 -8.28
N ASN A 519 21.30 5.16 -7.57
CA ASN A 519 21.98 6.46 -7.67
C ASN A 519 23.49 6.26 -7.89
N PRO A 520 23.93 5.96 -9.13
CA PRO A 520 25.33 5.60 -9.40
C PRO A 520 26.34 6.72 -9.11
N LYS A 521 25.94 7.99 -9.25
CA LYS A 521 26.80 9.17 -8.99
C LYS A 521 27.02 9.45 -7.50
N TRP A 522 26.12 8.98 -6.64
CA TRP A 522 26.20 9.22 -5.20
C TRP A 522 27.41 8.50 -4.59
N MET A 523 28.14 9.18 -3.72
CA MET A 523 29.24 8.61 -2.94
C MET A 523 28.93 8.72 -1.45
N PRO A 524 29.21 7.68 -0.63
CA PRO A 524 29.01 7.74 0.80
C PRO A 524 29.87 8.84 1.44
N ASN A 525 29.30 9.60 2.37
CA ASN A 525 30.05 10.59 3.15
C ASN A 525 31.00 9.92 4.16
N ASP A 526 30.65 8.72 4.61
CA ASP A 526 31.39 8.01 5.65
C ASP A 526 32.45 7.07 5.04
N MET A 527 33.63 7.06 5.66
CA MET A 527 34.74 6.21 5.24
C MET A 527 34.37 4.72 5.33
N ALA A 528 33.61 4.32 6.35
CA ALA A 528 33.12 2.96 6.54
C ALA A 528 32.25 2.48 5.37
N GLY A 529 31.33 3.33 4.88
CA GLY A 529 30.48 3.01 3.73
C GLY A 529 31.27 2.88 2.44
N SER A 530 32.26 3.75 2.23
CA SER A 530 33.16 3.67 1.06
C SER A 530 34.02 2.40 1.08
N MET A 531 34.56 2.03 2.25
CA MET A 531 35.28 0.76 2.43
C MET A 531 34.39 -0.46 2.15
N TYR A 532 33.15 -0.44 2.64
CA TYR A 532 32.18 -1.51 2.39
C TYR A 532 31.91 -1.69 0.88
N LEU A 533 31.74 -0.60 0.12
CA LEU A 533 31.60 -0.66 -1.34
C LEU A 533 32.84 -1.22 -2.04
N SER A 534 34.03 -0.73 -1.68
CA SER A 534 35.28 -1.18 -2.33
C SER A 534 35.50 -2.69 -2.21
N ARG A 535 35.22 -3.26 -1.04
CA ARG A 535 35.37 -4.71 -0.82
C ARG A 535 34.38 -5.54 -1.60
N LEU A 536 33.14 -5.08 -1.73
CA LEU A 536 32.15 -5.78 -2.54
C LEU A 536 32.51 -5.75 -4.03
N ALA A 537 33.19 -4.70 -4.48
CA ALA A 537 33.76 -4.67 -5.82
C ALA A 537 34.94 -5.65 -5.98
N ASP A 538 35.72 -5.90 -4.92
CA ASP A 538 36.81 -6.90 -4.93
C ASP A 538 36.33 -8.36 -4.87
N ILE A 539 35.08 -8.60 -4.41
CA ILE A 539 34.49 -9.94 -4.26
C ILE A 539 33.80 -10.42 -5.56
N ASN A 540 33.39 -9.49 -6.44
CA ASN A 540 32.83 -9.78 -7.75
C ASN A 540 33.93 -9.82 -8.82
#